data_AF-A0AB74VBN5-F1
#
_entry.id   AF-A0AB74VBN5-F1
#
_cell.length_a   1.000
_cell.length_b   1.000
_cell.length_c   1.000
_cell.angle_alpha   90.00
_cell.angle_beta   90.00
_cell.angle_gamma   90.00
#
_symmetry.space_group_name_H-M   'P 1'
#
loop_
_entity.id
_entity.type
_entity.pdbx_description
1 polymer ?
#
loop_
_entity_poly.entity_id
_entity_poly.type
_entity_poly.pdbx_seq_one_letter_code
_entity_poly.pdbx_strand_id
1 'polypeptide(L)'
;MKILYFTATGNSLYIAKSLGSDYYSIPKLIKEGKYDFEDEKIGIVFPIYNSGVPKIVEEFLNKAKFKGKYIFGIATYGMYAGAATRHLLEIGNRNRIEFSYINEIVMIDNYLPGFDINKELEKEPKKKIEENLEKIIKDINEEKKYIKKHSFISSGLRILSEKIFYDDEFEKNFTVENTCTGCKTCEKVCPVNNIKVDKKPVFMNNCQRCLACTNNCPHNAIRVKKEKSKTRFINQNVTLKEIINANN
;
A
#
# COMPACT_ATOMS: atom_id res chain seq x y z
N MET A 1 -5.17 7.41 19.10
CA MET A 1 -4.42 6.43 18.30
C MET A 1 -4.05 7.08 16.99
N LYS A 2 -2.75 7.06 16.66
CA LYS A 2 -2.22 7.58 15.41
C LYS A 2 -2.11 6.45 14.40
N ILE A 3 -2.63 6.65 13.19
CA ILE A 3 -2.54 5.66 12.11
C ILE A 3 -1.64 6.17 11.00
N LEU A 4 -0.53 5.49 10.77
CA LEU A 4 0.42 5.81 9.70
C LEU A 4 0.14 4.87 8.53
N TYR A 5 -0.14 5.40 7.34
CA TYR A 5 -0.58 4.56 6.23
C TYR A 5 0.11 4.87 4.90
N PHE A 6 0.14 3.89 4.01
CA PHE A 6 0.52 4.07 2.62
C PHE A 6 -0.57 3.53 1.70
N THR A 7 -0.92 4.24 0.62
CA THR A 7 -1.95 3.79 -0.33
C THR A 7 -1.66 4.20 -1.77
N ALA A 8 -2.14 3.38 -2.71
CA ALA A 8 -2.08 3.66 -4.15
C ALA A 8 -3.47 3.82 -4.78
N THR A 9 -4.43 3.00 -4.33
CA THR A 9 -5.80 2.91 -4.89
C THR A 9 -6.87 3.06 -3.81
N GLY A 10 -6.49 3.40 -2.57
CA GLY A 10 -7.44 3.71 -1.50
C GLY A 10 -7.72 2.58 -0.51
N ASN A 11 -7.38 1.32 -0.78
CA ASN A 11 -7.67 0.19 0.15
C ASN A 11 -7.14 0.43 1.58
N SER A 12 -5.85 0.73 1.72
CA SER A 12 -5.24 1.03 3.02
C SER A 12 -5.71 2.34 3.65
N LEU A 13 -6.10 3.33 2.83
CA LEU A 13 -6.66 4.59 3.34
C LEU A 13 -8.07 4.38 3.88
N TYR A 14 -8.89 3.54 3.23
CA TYR A 14 -10.20 3.16 3.75
C TYR A 14 -10.07 2.58 5.16
N ILE A 15 -9.16 1.61 5.36
CA ILE A 15 -8.90 1.03 6.68
C ILE A 15 -8.42 2.08 7.68
N ALA A 16 -7.47 2.95 7.28
CA ALA A 16 -6.97 3.99 8.17
C ALA A 16 -8.09 4.93 8.65
N LYS A 17 -9.01 5.30 7.75
CA LYS A 17 -10.21 6.11 8.09
C LYS A 17 -11.17 5.37 9.02
N SER A 18 -11.35 4.06 8.84
CA SER A 18 -12.23 3.26 9.69
C SER A 18 -11.66 3.01 11.08
N LEU A 19 -10.34 3.09 11.26
CA LEU A 19 -9.67 2.94 12.55
C LEU A 19 -9.72 4.22 13.41
N GLY A 20 -9.87 5.39 12.79
CA GLY A 20 -9.98 6.66 13.51
C GLY A 20 -9.80 7.89 12.62
N SER A 21 -9.86 9.07 13.24
CA SER A 21 -9.70 10.36 12.55
C SER A 21 -8.26 10.87 12.47
N ASP A 22 -7.35 10.32 13.29
CA ASP A 22 -5.97 10.77 13.40
C ASP A 22 -5.02 9.89 12.57
N TYR A 23 -5.08 10.05 11.24
CA TYR A 23 -4.30 9.27 10.28
C TYR A 23 -3.39 10.12 9.39
N TYR A 24 -2.19 9.60 9.10
CA TYR A 24 -1.11 10.31 8.42
C TYR A 24 -0.53 9.45 7.30
N SER A 25 -0.38 10.06 6.13
CA SER A 25 0.22 9.38 4.99
C SER A 25 1.74 9.31 5.10
N ILE A 26 2.30 8.10 5.02
CA ILE A 26 3.74 7.83 5.04
C ILE A 26 4.50 8.61 3.96
N PRO A 27 4.09 8.60 2.67
CA PRO A 27 4.71 9.46 1.65
C PRO A 27 4.83 10.94 2.05
N LYS A 28 3.79 11.49 2.68
CA LYS A 28 3.78 12.88 3.13
C LYS A 28 4.70 13.09 4.33
N LEU A 29 4.67 12.19 5.31
CA LEU A 29 5.56 12.23 6.47
C LEU A 29 7.04 12.18 6.05
N ILE A 30 7.39 11.36 5.06
CA ILE A 30 8.75 11.32 4.50
C ILE A 30 9.13 12.68 3.89
N LYS A 31 8.26 13.28 3.08
CA LYS A 31 8.50 14.60 2.46
C LYS A 31 8.66 15.72 3.50
N GLU A 32 7.93 15.63 4.60
CA GLU A 32 7.98 16.58 5.72
C GLU A 32 9.11 16.28 6.72
N GLY A 33 9.84 15.18 6.56
CA GLY A 33 10.90 14.77 7.48
C GLY A 33 10.40 14.39 8.89
N LYS A 34 9.14 13.95 9.02
CA LYS A 34 8.51 13.61 10.31
C LYS A 34 8.61 12.12 10.61
N TYR A 35 9.35 11.78 11.66
CA TYR A 35 9.65 10.38 12.02
C TYR A 35 9.38 10.04 13.49
N ASP A 36 9.17 11.01 14.37
CA ASP A 36 8.93 10.79 15.80
C ASP A 36 7.42 10.85 16.10
N PHE A 37 6.87 9.79 16.69
CA PHE A 37 5.45 9.69 17.02
C PHE A 37 5.23 9.18 18.44
N GLU A 38 4.35 9.87 19.16
CA GLU A 38 3.88 9.50 20.49
C GLU A 38 2.35 9.44 20.52
N ASP A 39 1.80 8.31 20.94
CA ASP A 39 0.37 8.04 21.21
C ASP A 39 0.27 6.74 22.03
N GLU A 40 -0.80 6.52 22.79
CA GLU A 40 -1.04 5.24 23.49
C GLU A 40 -1.07 4.06 22.51
N LYS A 41 -1.67 4.26 21.32
CA LYS A 41 -1.72 3.27 20.24
C LYS A 41 -1.22 3.85 18.92
N ILE A 42 -0.29 3.17 18.26
CA ILE A 42 0.25 3.56 16.95
C ILE A 42 0.02 2.41 15.95
N GLY A 43 -0.71 2.70 14.88
CA GLY A 43 -1.02 1.74 13.82
C GLY A 43 -0.22 2.01 12.55
N ILE A 44 0.21 0.96 11.85
CA ILE A 44 0.82 1.04 10.53
C ILE A 44 -0.03 0.25 9.53
N VAL A 45 -0.57 0.92 8.50
CA VAL A 45 -1.50 0.32 7.53
C VAL A 45 -0.94 0.42 6.11
N PHE A 46 -0.77 -0.70 5.42
CA PHE A 46 -0.10 -0.71 4.11
C PHE A 46 -0.56 -1.85 3.20
N PRO A 47 -0.42 -1.72 1.87
CA PRO A 47 -0.64 -2.81 0.94
C PRO A 47 0.56 -3.76 0.90
N ILE A 48 0.34 -5.05 0.67
CA ILE A 48 1.42 -6.00 0.45
C ILE A 48 1.90 -5.89 -0.98
N TYR A 49 3.18 -5.53 -1.17
CA TYR A 49 3.84 -5.50 -2.48
C TYR A 49 4.92 -6.57 -2.53
N ASN A 50 4.92 -7.37 -3.60
CA ASN A 50 5.86 -8.48 -3.80
C ASN A 50 6.03 -9.37 -2.54
N SER A 51 4.90 -9.81 -1.96
CA SER A 51 4.88 -10.68 -0.77
C SER A 51 5.50 -10.07 0.51
N GLY A 52 5.67 -8.74 0.58
CA GLY A 52 6.24 -8.06 1.74
C GLY A 52 5.70 -6.63 1.97
N VAL A 53 6.32 -5.96 2.94
CA VAL A 53 6.15 -4.52 3.19
C VAL A 53 6.67 -3.71 2.00
N PRO A 54 5.94 -2.69 1.50
CA PRO A 54 6.42 -1.81 0.44
C PRO A 54 7.70 -1.09 0.83
N LYS A 55 8.63 -0.93 -0.13
CA LYS A 55 9.93 -0.28 0.09
C LYS A 55 9.81 1.10 0.76
N ILE A 56 8.88 1.95 0.30
CA ILE A 56 8.60 3.25 0.94
C ILE A 56 8.18 3.15 2.42
N VAL A 57 7.43 2.11 2.80
CA VAL A 57 7.02 1.88 4.20
C VAL A 57 8.21 1.37 5.02
N GLU A 58 9.00 0.47 4.46
CA GLU A 58 10.24 -0.01 5.08
C GLU A 58 11.24 1.13 5.31
N GLU A 59 11.46 1.99 4.31
CA GLU A 59 12.32 3.18 4.41
C GLU A 59 11.86 4.14 5.51
N PHE A 60 10.54 4.31 5.66
CA PHE A 60 9.96 5.10 6.74
C PHE A 60 10.19 4.47 8.11
N LEU A 61 9.88 3.18 8.27
CA LEU A 61 10.04 2.45 9.53
C LEU A 61 11.51 2.33 9.97
N ASN A 62 12.46 2.36 9.04
CA ASN A 62 13.89 2.42 9.34
C ASN A 62 14.35 3.73 9.99
N LYS A 63 13.52 4.78 9.93
CA LYS A 63 13.81 6.10 10.52
C LYS A 63 12.87 6.45 11.66
N ALA A 64 11.67 5.86 11.65
CA ALA A 64 10.62 6.19 12.59
C ALA A 64 10.99 5.79 14.03
N LYS A 65 10.59 6.62 14.99
CA LYS A 65 10.68 6.33 16.42
C LYS A 65 9.29 6.42 17.02
N PHE A 66 8.89 5.35 17.71
CA PHE A 66 7.57 5.23 18.29
C PHE A 66 7.66 5.20 19.80
N LYS A 67 6.87 6.05 20.45
CA LYS A 67 6.61 6.02 21.88
C LYS A 67 5.13 5.73 22.09
N GLY A 68 4.82 4.46 22.29
CA GLY A 68 3.46 4.00 22.53
C GLY A 68 3.45 2.64 23.20
N LYS A 69 2.35 2.30 23.88
CA LYS A 69 2.21 1.03 24.60
C LYS A 69 1.74 -0.10 23.69
N TYR A 70 1.02 0.24 22.62
CA TYR A 70 0.42 -0.72 21.71
C TYR A 70 0.68 -0.32 20.25
N ILE A 71 1.66 -0.96 19.63
CA ILE A 71 1.99 -0.77 18.22
C ILE A 71 1.39 -1.92 17.41
N PHE A 72 0.71 -1.62 16.32
CA PHE A 72 0.08 -2.63 15.47
C PHE A 72 0.29 -2.40 13.97
N GLY A 73 0.19 -3.48 13.20
CA GLY A 73 0.31 -3.47 11.74
C GLY A 73 -0.88 -4.14 11.06
N ILE A 74 -1.48 -3.47 10.06
CA ILE A 74 -2.57 -4.01 9.23
C ILE A 74 -2.15 -4.01 7.76
N ALA A 75 -2.00 -5.20 7.19
CA ALA A 75 -1.61 -5.36 5.79
C ALA A 75 -2.80 -5.69 4.89
N THR A 76 -2.95 -5.01 3.76
CA THR A 76 -4.01 -5.31 2.77
C THR A 76 -3.46 -6.13 1.62
N TYR A 77 -4.18 -7.14 1.16
CA TYR A 77 -3.74 -7.99 0.05
C TYR A 77 -4.88 -8.49 -0.81
N GLY A 78 -4.60 -8.89 -2.05
CA GLY A 78 -5.61 -9.38 -2.98
C GLY A 78 -5.77 -10.88 -2.99
N MET A 79 -4.73 -11.59 -3.42
CA MET A 79 -4.72 -13.05 -3.54
C MET A 79 -3.90 -13.76 -2.45
N TYR A 80 -2.66 -13.30 -2.21
CA TYR A 80 -1.73 -13.98 -1.31
C TYR A 80 -0.97 -12.97 -0.46
N ALA A 81 -0.99 -13.16 0.86
CA ALA A 81 -0.34 -12.26 1.80
C ALA A 81 1.18 -12.45 1.89
N GLY A 82 1.73 -13.52 1.29
CA GLY A 82 3.18 -13.71 1.24
C GLY A 82 3.79 -13.89 2.61
N ALA A 83 4.86 -13.13 2.87
CA ALA A 83 5.60 -13.11 4.13
C ALA A 83 5.51 -11.74 4.82
N ALA A 84 4.45 -10.95 4.55
CA ALA A 84 4.39 -9.55 5.00
C ALA A 84 4.50 -9.40 6.52
N THR A 85 3.78 -10.21 7.33
CA THR A 85 3.93 -10.17 8.79
C THR A 85 5.37 -10.42 9.22
N ARG A 86 6.05 -11.41 8.62
CA ARG A 86 7.43 -11.71 8.96
C ARG A 86 8.38 -10.59 8.54
N HIS A 87 8.21 -10.06 7.33
CA HIS A 87 9.01 -8.93 6.88
C HIS A 87 8.81 -7.72 7.81
N LEU A 88 7.57 -7.44 8.24
CA LEU A 88 7.27 -6.37 9.20
C LEU A 88 7.94 -6.60 10.56
N LEU A 89 7.96 -7.84 11.07
CA LEU A 89 8.67 -8.18 12.31
C LEU A 89 10.19 -8.05 12.17
N GLU A 90 10.77 -8.44 11.03
CA GLU A 90 12.20 -8.25 10.74
C GLU A 90 12.58 -6.76 10.75
N ILE A 91 11.75 -5.92 10.12
CA ILE A 91 11.87 -4.45 10.16
C ILE A 91 11.69 -3.94 11.60
N GLY A 92 10.72 -4.46 12.35
CA GLY A 92 10.49 -4.06 13.73
C GLY A 92 11.68 -4.35 14.63
N ASN A 93 12.20 -5.58 14.57
CA ASN A 93 13.33 -6.03 15.38
C ASN A 93 14.58 -5.17 15.17
N ARG A 94 14.94 -4.87 13.92
CA ARG A 94 16.14 -4.06 13.63
C ARG A 94 15.99 -2.58 14.00
N ASN A 95 14.74 -2.10 14.11
CA ASN A 95 14.42 -0.70 14.46
C ASN A 95 13.85 -0.53 15.88
N ARG A 96 13.87 -1.58 16.71
CA ARG A 96 13.34 -1.58 18.08
C ARG A 96 11.85 -1.17 18.15
N ILE A 97 11.06 -1.62 17.18
CA ILE A 97 9.60 -1.48 17.14
C ILE A 97 9.00 -2.82 17.51
N GLU A 98 8.37 -2.89 18.68
CA GLU A 98 7.69 -4.09 19.15
C GLU A 98 6.19 -4.06 18.79
N PHE A 99 5.79 -4.95 17.88
CA PHE A 99 4.39 -5.07 17.48
C PHE A 99 3.61 -5.94 18.47
N SER A 100 2.55 -5.38 19.04
CA SER A 100 1.57 -6.12 19.86
C SER A 100 0.53 -6.85 19.00
N TYR A 101 0.20 -6.29 17.84
CA TYR A 101 -0.80 -6.86 16.93
C TYR A 101 -0.40 -6.74 15.47
N ILE A 102 -0.47 -7.83 14.71
CA ILE A 102 -0.33 -7.83 13.26
C ILE A 102 -1.41 -8.71 12.68
N ASN A 103 -2.22 -8.14 11.78
CA ASN A 103 -3.22 -8.88 11.03
C ASN A 103 -3.30 -8.40 9.59
N GLU A 104 -4.03 -9.14 8.79
CA GLU A 104 -4.09 -8.97 7.34
C GLU A 104 -5.53 -9.03 6.89
N ILE A 105 -5.87 -8.21 5.89
CA ILE A 105 -7.21 -8.14 5.33
C ILE A 105 -7.16 -8.32 3.82
N VAL A 106 -7.92 -9.31 3.36
CA VAL A 106 -8.10 -9.58 1.93
C VAL A 106 -9.05 -8.53 1.35
N MET A 107 -8.63 -7.86 0.29
CA MET A 107 -9.35 -6.79 -0.42
C MET A 107 -9.18 -6.98 -1.94
N ILE A 108 -9.68 -6.06 -2.77
CA ILE A 108 -9.50 -6.13 -4.23
C ILE A 108 -8.02 -6.05 -4.61
N ASP A 109 -7.55 -7.02 -5.41
CA ASP A 109 -6.22 -6.92 -6.03
C ASP A 109 -6.25 -5.91 -7.18
N ASN A 110 -5.27 -5.02 -7.22
CA ASN A 110 -5.17 -3.93 -8.19
C ASN A 110 -3.83 -3.93 -8.95
N TYR A 111 -3.07 -5.02 -8.86
CA TYR A 111 -1.87 -5.23 -9.66
C TYR A 111 -2.22 -5.75 -11.06
N LEU A 112 -2.44 -4.82 -11.98
CA LEU A 112 -2.92 -5.08 -13.34
C LEU A 112 -2.15 -6.16 -14.13
N PRO A 113 -0.82 -6.31 -14.03
CA PRO A 113 -0.11 -7.39 -14.73
C PRO A 113 -0.48 -8.80 -14.23
N GLY A 114 -0.92 -8.93 -12.97
CA GLY A 114 -1.31 -10.19 -12.35
C GLY A 114 -2.81 -10.46 -12.38
N PHE A 115 -3.65 -9.41 -12.33
CA PHE A 115 -5.06 -9.53 -12.02
C PHE A 115 -5.97 -8.75 -12.97
N ASP A 116 -7.08 -9.40 -13.33
CA ASP A 116 -8.19 -8.77 -14.05
C ASP A 116 -9.14 -8.13 -13.02
N ILE A 117 -9.31 -6.81 -13.10
CA ILE A 117 -10.08 -6.06 -12.10
C ILE A 117 -11.56 -6.45 -12.11
N ASN A 118 -12.15 -6.75 -13.27
CA ASN A 118 -13.56 -7.14 -13.32
C ASN A 118 -13.78 -8.46 -12.56
N LYS A 119 -12.87 -9.43 -12.75
CA LYS A 119 -12.91 -10.71 -12.02
C LYS A 119 -12.64 -10.56 -10.53
N GLU A 120 -11.83 -9.59 -10.12
CA GLU A 120 -11.62 -9.31 -8.70
C GLU A 120 -12.86 -8.67 -8.07
N LEU A 121 -13.56 -7.77 -8.78
CA LEU A 121 -14.82 -7.18 -8.32
C LEU A 121 -15.92 -8.24 -8.16
N GLU A 122 -16.03 -9.22 -9.07
CA GLU A 122 -16.96 -10.34 -8.94
C GLU A 122 -16.70 -11.20 -7.68
N LYS A 123 -15.45 -11.26 -7.21
CA LYS A 123 -15.07 -12.01 -6.00
C LYS A 123 -15.15 -11.20 -4.72
N GLU A 124 -15.34 -9.88 -4.82
CA GLU A 124 -15.33 -8.96 -3.67
C GLU A 124 -16.24 -9.44 -2.53
N PRO A 125 -17.51 -9.87 -2.77
CA PRO A 125 -18.39 -10.27 -1.67
C PRO A 125 -17.86 -11.46 -0.86
N LYS A 126 -17.04 -12.33 -1.47
CA LYS A 126 -16.42 -13.48 -0.79
C LYS A 126 -15.26 -13.09 0.12
N LYS A 127 -14.72 -11.87 -0.04
CA LYS A 127 -13.60 -11.35 0.75
C LYS A 127 -14.03 -10.88 2.14
N LYS A 128 -15.34 -10.67 2.37
CA LYS A 128 -15.90 -10.29 3.68
C LYS A 128 -15.15 -9.11 4.30
N ILE A 129 -14.91 -8.05 3.50
CA ILE A 129 -14.03 -6.95 3.89
C ILE A 129 -14.53 -6.28 5.17
N GLU A 130 -15.81 -5.91 5.22
CA GLU A 130 -16.38 -5.21 6.37
C GLU A 130 -16.38 -6.08 7.65
N GLU A 131 -16.80 -7.35 7.57
CA GLU A 131 -16.78 -8.28 8.72
C GLU A 131 -15.35 -8.45 9.29
N ASN A 132 -14.35 -8.57 8.41
CA ASN A 132 -12.95 -8.70 8.82
C ASN A 132 -12.40 -7.39 9.42
N LEU A 133 -12.79 -6.24 8.86
CA LEU A 133 -12.40 -4.92 9.35
C LEU A 133 -13.01 -4.64 10.73
N GLU A 134 -14.30 -4.92 10.93
CA GLU A 134 -14.97 -4.80 12.22
C GLU A 134 -14.29 -5.64 13.30
N LYS A 135 -13.91 -6.88 12.97
CA LYS A 135 -13.16 -7.75 13.88
C LYS A 135 -11.79 -7.17 14.24
N ILE A 136 -11.07 -6.60 13.28
CA ILE A 136 -9.77 -5.96 13.51
C ILE A 136 -9.93 -4.72 14.39
N ILE A 137 -10.93 -3.88 14.12
CA ILE A 137 -11.24 -2.69 14.93
C ILE A 137 -11.54 -3.10 16.37
N LYS A 138 -12.36 -4.13 16.57
CA LYS A 138 -12.65 -4.68 17.90
C LYS A 138 -11.38 -5.17 18.60
N ASP A 139 -10.57 -6.00 17.94
CA ASP A 139 -9.33 -6.53 18.50
C ASP A 139 -8.36 -5.40 18.94
N ILE A 140 -8.25 -4.32 18.15
CA ILE A 140 -7.40 -3.15 18.46
C ILE A 140 -7.96 -2.33 19.63
N ASN A 141 -9.28 -2.15 19.68
CA ASN A 141 -9.95 -1.45 20.76
C ASN A 141 -9.73 -2.15 22.11
N GLU A 142 -9.81 -3.49 22.11
CA GLU A 142 -9.57 -4.37 23.26
C GLU A 142 -8.06 -4.61 23.54
N GLU A 143 -7.15 -3.98 22.79
CA GLU A 143 -5.68 -4.13 22.94
C GLU A 143 -5.21 -5.58 22.88
N LYS A 144 -5.90 -6.40 22.09
CA LYS A 144 -5.57 -7.81 21.95
C LYS A 144 -4.16 -7.97 21.40
N LYS A 145 -3.38 -8.89 21.99
CA LYS A 145 -2.08 -9.28 21.46
C LYS A 145 -2.24 -10.44 20.48
N TYR A 146 -1.86 -10.24 19.22
CA TYR A 146 -1.99 -11.27 18.19
C TYR A 146 -1.08 -11.01 16.99
N ILE A 147 -0.28 -11.99 16.59
CA ILE A 147 0.57 -11.90 15.41
C ILE A 147 0.14 -12.97 14.41
N LYS A 148 -0.35 -12.54 13.25
CA LYS A 148 -0.69 -13.43 12.13
C LYS A 148 0.54 -14.18 11.64
N LYS A 149 0.58 -15.50 11.84
CA LYS A 149 1.71 -16.34 11.43
C LYS A 149 1.63 -16.70 9.94
N HIS A 150 2.79 -16.73 9.29
CA HIS A 150 3.01 -17.32 7.96
C HIS A 150 3.91 -18.54 8.06
N SER A 151 3.83 -19.44 7.07
CA SER A 151 4.79 -20.55 6.93
C SER A 151 6.20 -20.03 6.69
N PHE A 152 7.23 -20.65 7.27
CA PHE A 152 8.64 -20.29 7.05
C PHE A 152 9.04 -20.32 5.57
N ILE A 153 8.41 -21.18 4.76
CA ILE A 153 8.65 -21.30 3.31
C ILE A 153 8.36 -19.97 2.59
N SER A 154 7.35 -19.22 3.05
CA SER A 154 6.96 -17.92 2.46
C SER A 154 8.10 -16.90 2.47
N SER A 155 9.01 -16.97 3.46
CA SER A 155 10.11 -16.02 3.60
C SER A 155 11.23 -16.28 2.60
N GLY A 156 11.56 -17.56 2.37
CA GLY A 156 12.49 -17.95 1.31
C GLY A 156 11.96 -17.56 -0.08
N LEU A 157 10.66 -17.77 -0.31
CA LEU A 157 10.00 -17.36 -1.55
C LEU A 157 9.99 -15.84 -1.76
N ARG A 158 9.82 -15.03 -0.70
CA ARG A 158 9.93 -13.55 -0.79
C ARG A 158 11.32 -13.12 -1.23
N ILE A 159 12.37 -13.60 -0.57
CA ILE A 159 13.76 -13.23 -0.91
C ILE A 159 14.09 -13.66 -2.34
N LEU A 160 13.63 -14.84 -2.73
CA LEU A 160 13.80 -15.33 -4.09
C LEU A 160 13.00 -14.50 -5.11
N SER A 161 11.76 -14.12 -4.79
CA SER A 161 10.92 -13.33 -5.69
C SER A 161 11.45 -11.91 -5.86
N GLU A 162 11.97 -11.30 -4.80
CA GLU A 162 12.76 -10.07 -4.89
C GLU A 162 13.96 -10.26 -5.82
N LYS A 163 14.79 -11.29 -5.65
CA LYS A 163 15.97 -11.45 -6.53
C LYS A 163 15.64 -11.74 -7.99
N ILE A 164 14.60 -12.51 -8.26
CA ILE A 164 14.28 -12.99 -9.63
C ILE A 164 13.36 -12.02 -10.38
N PHE A 165 12.38 -11.43 -9.70
CA PHE A 165 11.32 -10.65 -10.35
C PHE A 165 11.41 -9.16 -10.05
N TYR A 166 12.41 -8.70 -9.28
CA TYR A 166 12.62 -7.28 -9.06
C TYR A 166 13.30 -6.63 -10.27
N ASP A 167 12.48 -6.02 -11.12
CA ASP A 167 12.89 -5.23 -12.28
C ASP A 167 13.25 -3.79 -11.85
N ASP A 168 14.54 -3.50 -11.70
CA ASP A 168 15.04 -2.17 -11.29
C ASP A 168 14.57 -1.03 -12.21
N GLU A 169 14.10 -1.34 -13.43
CA GLU A 169 13.63 -0.38 -14.42
C GLU A 169 12.13 -0.56 -14.72
N PHE A 170 11.34 -0.91 -13.70
CA PHE A 170 9.91 -1.19 -13.87
C PHE A 170 9.13 -0.08 -14.57
N GLU A 171 9.56 1.18 -14.45
CA GLU A 171 8.99 2.31 -15.18
C GLU A 171 8.98 2.14 -16.70
N LYS A 172 9.92 1.38 -17.27
CA LYS A 172 10.00 1.06 -18.70
C LYS A 172 8.88 0.13 -19.17
N ASN A 173 8.08 -0.39 -18.24
CA ASN A 173 6.88 -1.16 -18.54
C ASN A 173 5.65 -0.26 -18.78
N PHE A 174 5.74 1.05 -18.56
CA PHE A 174 4.65 1.97 -18.86
C PHE A 174 4.64 2.45 -20.30
N THR A 175 3.45 2.53 -20.89
CA THR A 175 3.21 3.21 -22.17
C THR A 175 2.08 4.22 -22.03
N VAL A 176 2.10 5.27 -22.85
CA VAL A 176 1.13 6.38 -22.79
C VAL A 176 0.34 6.44 -24.09
N GLU A 177 -0.96 6.18 -24.00
CA GLU A 177 -1.90 6.25 -25.12
C GLU A 177 -2.24 7.70 -25.51
N ASN A 178 -2.78 7.89 -26.71
CA ASN A 178 -3.18 9.21 -27.24
C ASN A 178 -4.41 9.81 -26.54
N THR A 179 -5.09 9.05 -25.68
CA THR A 179 -6.13 9.57 -24.78
C THR A 179 -5.56 10.45 -23.66
N CYS A 180 -4.23 10.53 -23.52
CA CYS A 180 -3.58 11.39 -22.52
C CYS A 180 -3.79 12.87 -22.83
N THR A 181 -4.34 13.60 -21.87
CA THR A 181 -4.62 15.04 -21.96
C THR A 181 -3.57 15.92 -21.27
N GLY A 182 -2.55 15.34 -20.66
CA GLY A 182 -1.56 16.09 -19.87
C GLY A 182 -2.10 16.64 -18.53
N CYS A 183 -3.25 16.17 -18.03
CA CYS A 183 -3.91 16.67 -16.80
C CYS A 183 -3.11 16.54 -15.48
N LYS A 184 -1.94 15.90 -15.51
CA LYS A 184 -1.01 15.71 -14.38
C LYS A 184 -1.51 14.88 -13.21
N THR A 185 -2.65 14.19 -13.31
CA THR A 185 -3.13 13.30 -12.24
C THR A 185 -2.09 12.25 -11.85
N CYS A 186 -1.41 11.64 -12.81
CA CYS A 186 -0.38 10.63 -12.55
C CYS A 186 0.82 11.17 -11.75
N GLU A 187 1.22 12.42 -11.98
CA GLU A 187 2.24 13.11 -11.15
C GLU A 187 1.72 13.34 -9.74
N LYS A 188 0.47 13.81 -9.60
CA LYS A 188 -0.18 14.10 -8.32
C LYS A 188 -0.54 12.88 -7.46
N VAL A 189 -0.62 11.68 -8.03
CA VAL A 189 -0.84 10.45 -7.24
C VAL A 189 0.44 9.65 -7.00
N CYS A 190 1.57 10.07 -7.58
CA CYS A 190 2.83 9.36 -7.42
C CYS A 190 3.41 9.62 -6.01
N PRO A 191 3.55 8.59 -5.15
CA PRO A 191 3.98 8.79 -3.76
C PRO A 191 5.45 9.23 -3.63
N VAL A 192 6.23 9.04 -4.68
CA VAL A 192 7.70 9.24 -4.71
C VAL A 192 8.13 10.23 -5.79
N ASN A 193 7.18 11.04 -6.29
CA ASN A 193 7.44 12.07 -7.31
C ASN A 193 8.16 11.53 -8.57
N ASN A 194 7.95 10.26 -8.93
CA ASN A 194 8.63 9.58 -10.04
C ASN A 194 8.15 10.00 -11.43
N ILE A 195 7.14 10.87 -11.53
CA ILE A 195 6.49 11.22 -12.80
C ILE A 195 6.51 12.73 -12.95
N LYS A 196 6.91 13.21 -14.12
CA LYS A 196 6.79 14.61 -14.52
C LYS A 196 5.94 14.74 -15.77
N VAL A 197 4.99 15.67 -15.75
CA VAL A 197 4.08 15.93 -16.87
C VAL A 197 4.27 17.35 -17.38
N ASP A 198 4.85 17.45 -18.57
CA ASP A 198 4.75 18.64 -19.42
C ASP A 198 3.56 18.47 -20.38
N LYS A 199 3.78 17.86 -21.56
CA LYS A 199 2.71 17.45 -22.49
C LYS A 199 2.24 16.00 -22.27
N LYS A 200 3.19 15.08 -22.04
CA LYS A 200 2.96 13.67 -21.72
C LYS A 200 3.78 13.28 -20.48
N PRO A 201 3.36 12.28 -19.70
CA PRO A 201 4.12 11.82 -18.54
C PRO A 201 5.44 11.20 -18.95
N VAL A 202 6.50 11.61 -18.27
CA VAL A 202 7.83 10.99 -18.29
C VAL A 202 8.02 10.31 -16.93
N PHE A 203 8.44 9.04 -16.96
CA PHE A 203 8.68 8.23 -15.76
C PHE A 203 10.18 8.16 -15.47
N MET A 204 10.57 8.46 -14.24
CA MET A 204 11.94 8.37 -13.75
C MET A 204 12.21 6.99 -13.11
N ASN A 205 13.37 6.80 -12.48
CA ASN A 205 13.89 5.50 -12.04
C ASN A 205 13.67 5.16 -10.54
N ASN A 206 12.75 5.83 -9.85
CA ASN A 206 12.43 5.57 -8.43
C ASN A 206 11.02 4.96 -8.26
N CYS A 207 10.57 4.13 -9.20
CA CYS A 207 9.20 3.61 -9.20
C CYS A 207 8.93 2.62 -8.05
N GLN A 208 7.87 2.86 -7.26
CA GLN A 208 7.42 1.94 -6.21
C GLN A 208 6.56 0.77 -6.73
N ARG A 209 6.32 0.68 -8.05
CA ARG A 209 5.47 -0.34 -8.70
C ARG A 209 4.04 -0.42 -8.17
N CYS A 210 3.57 0.62 -7.51
CA CYS A 210 2.26 0.70 -6.85
C CYS A 210 1.08 0.84 -7.83
N LEU A 211 1.36 1.14 -9.10
CA LEU A 211 0.38 1.42 -10.15
C LEU A 211 -0.64 2.53 -9.83
N ALA A 212 -0.33 3.43 -8.88
CA ALA A 212 -1.18 4.58 -8.58
C ALA A 212 -1.44 5.42 -9.84
N CYS A 213 -0.40 5.67 -10.66
CA CYS A 213 -0.52 6.43 -11.90
C CYS A 213 -1.48 5.79 -12.92
N THR A 214 -1.47 4.46 -13.05
CA THR A 214 -2.30 3.71 -13.99
C THR A 214 -3.74 3.62 -13.52
N ASN A 215 -3.95 3.24 -12.25
CA ASN A 215 -5.28 3.06 -11.67
C ASN A 215 -6.05 4.38 -11.51
N ASN A 216 -5.36 5.49 -11.29
CA ASN A 216 -6.00 6.79 -11.06
C ASN A 216 -6.02 7.71 -12.30
N CYS A 217 -5.61 7.22 -13.48
CA CYS A 217 -5.64 8.05 -14.69
C CYS A 217 -7.10 8.24 -15.17
N PRO A 218 -7.65 9.47 -15.15
CA PRO A 218 -9.06 9.70 -15.50
C PRO A 218 -9.36 9.43 -16.98
N HIS A 219 -8.33 9.45 -17.83
CA HIS A 219 -8.44 9.14 -19.26
C HIS A 219 -7.95 7.73 -19.61
N ASN A 220 -7.65 6.92 -18.60
CA ASN A 220 -7.14 5.56 -18.75
C ASN A 220 -5.96 5.45 -19.74
N ALA A 221 -5.12 6.50 -19.78
CA ALA A 221 -4.13 6.70 -20.83
C ALA A 221 -2.77 6.06 -20.51
N ILE A 222 -2.53 5.70 -19.26
CA ILE A 222 -1.31 5.00 -18.87
C ILE A 222 -1.61 3.50 -18.87
N ARG A 223 -0.77 2.73 -19.56
CA ARG A 223 -0.84 1.27 -19.64
C ARG A 223 0.42 0.68 -19.02
N VAL A 224 0.31 -0.54 -18.52
CA VAL A 224 1.46 -1.32 -18.03
C VAL A 224 1.55 -2.61 -18.83
N LYS A 225 2.75 -3.06 -19.19
CA LYS A 225 2.94 -4.32 -19.91
C LYS A 225 2.26 -5.48 -19.16
N LYS A 226 1.71 -6.42 -19.95
CA LYS A 226 1.00 -7.62 -19.48
C LYS A 226 -0.28 -7.34 -18.67
N GLU A 227 -0.87 -6.14 -18.74
CA GLU A 227 -2.14 -5.85 -18.08
C GLU A 227 -3.21 -6.89 -18.47
N LYS A 228 -3.91 -7.43 -17.48
CA LYS A 228 -4.98 -8.43 -17.68
C LYS A 228 -6.33 -7.79 -17.99
N SER A 229 -6.48 -6.49 -17.72
CA SER A 229 -7.70 -5.74 -18.01
C SER A 229 -7.41 -4.24 -18.20
N LYS A 230 -8.29 -3.55 -18.94
CA LYS A 230 -8.29 -2.09 -19.07
C LYS A 230 -9.09 -1.39 -17.95
N THR A 231 -9.87 -2.14 -17.20
CA THR A 231 -10.58 -1.64 -16.01
C THR A 231 -9.57 -1.15 -14.98
N ARG A 232 -9.91 -0.08 -14.27
CA ARG A 232 -9.09 0.51 -13.22
C ARG A 232 -9.82 0.42 -11.90
N PHE A 233 -9.05 0.40 -10.81
CA PHE A 233 -9.60 0.26 -9.49
C PHE A 233 -9.22 1.45 -8.60
N ILE A 234 -10.25 2.08 -8.04
CA ILE A 234 -10.17 2.96 -6.87
C ILE A 234 -11.16 2.39 -5.87
N ASN A 235 -10.75 2.28 -4.61
CA ASN A 235 -11.63 1.84 -3.53
C ASN A 235 -12.84 2.80 -3.44
N GLN A 236 -14.06 2.26 -3.46
CA GLN A 236 -15.30 3.03 -3.52
C GLN A 236 -15.50 4.00 -2.35
N ASN A 237 -14.84 3.77 -1.22
CA ASN A 237 -14.91 4.60 -0.01
C ASN A 237 -13.85 5.72 0.01
N VAL A 238 -13.15 5.91 -1.10
CA VAL A 238 -12.05 6.88 -1.26
C VAL A 238 -12.17 7.61 -2.60
N THR A 239 -11.99 8.92 -2.56
CA THR A 239 -11.96 9.78 -3.75
C THR A 239 -10.55 9.90 -4.32
N LEU A 240 -10.44 10.25 -5.61
CA LEU A 240 -9.17 10.60 -6.23
C LEU A 240 -8.46 11.76 -5.51
N LYS A 241 -9.23 12.75 -5.01
CA LYS A 241 -8.69 13.88 -4.25
C LYS A 241 -7.99 13.41 -2.97
N GLU A 242 -8.56 12.45 -2.26
CA GLU A 242 -7.94 11.85 -1.08
C GLU A 242 -6.67 11.09 -1.41
N ILE A 243 -6.61 10.37 -2.55
CA ILE A 243 -5.38 9.70 -3.00
C ILE A 243 -4.29 10.72 -3.35
N ILE A 244 -4.65 11.81 -4.02
CA ILE A 244 -3.73 12.91 -4.31
C ILE A 244 -3.18 13.49 -2.99
N ASN A 245 -4.05 13.82 -2.03
CA ASN A 245 -3.65 14.38 -0.73
C ASN A 245 -2.83 13.40 0.12
N ALA A 246 -3.03 12.10 -0.05
CA ALA A 246 -2.21 11.09 0.62
C ALA A 246 -0.79 11.08 0.02
N ASN A 247 -0.66 11.19 -1.29
CA ASN A 247 0.62 10.97 -1.97
C ASN A 247 1.40 12.26 -2.26
N ASN A 248 0.80 13.45 -2.10
CA ASN A 248 1.42 14.77 -2.30
C ASN A 248 1.02 15.82 -1.26
#